data_AF-A0A7W7F0A8-F1
#
_entry.id   AF-A0A7W7F0A8-F1
#
_cell.length_a   1.000
_cell.length_b   1.000
_cell.length_c   1.000
_cell.angle_alpha   90.00
_cell.angle_beta   90.00
_cell.angle_gamma   90.00
#
_symmetry.space_group_name_H-M   'P 1'
#
loop_
_entity.id
_entity.type
_entity.pdbx_description
1 polymer ?
#
loop_
_entity_poly.entity_id
_entity_poly.type
_entity_poly.pdbx_seq_one_letter_code
_entity_poly.pdbx_strand_id
1 'polypeptide(L)' 'MTTDTIQPTPARARAVFSNEDFGLLRKAVMHYLKQPEVQDAPESVKYVNLFHRLGRLG' A
#
# COMPACT_ATOMS: atom_id res chain seq x y z
N MET A 1 15.33 -39.87 19.50
CA MET A 1 14.78 -38.50 19.60
C MET A 1 15.65 -37.61 18.73
N THR A 2 15.21 -37.26 17.52
CA THR A 2 15.97 -36.43 16.58
C THR A 2 15.52 -34.98 16.71
N THR A 3 16.45 -34.10 17.05
CA THR A 3 16.27 -32.66 17.13
C THR A 3 16.38 -32.05 15.73
N ASP A 4 15.24 -31.72 15.12
CA ASP A 4 15.18 -30.97 13.87
C ASP A 4 15.37 -29.48 14.17
N THR A 5 16.49 -28.93 13.72
CA THR A 5 16.85 -27.51 13.90
C THR A 5 16.02 -26.69 12.93
N ILE A 6 14.98 -26.00 13.42
CA ILE A 6 14.20 -25.04 12.64
C ILE A 6 15.12 -23.87 12.26
N GLN A 7 15.69 -23.89 11.07
CA GLN A 7 16.49 -22.79 10.55
C GLN A 7 15.53 -21.63 10.17
N PRO A 8 15.67 -20.43 10.76
CA PRO A 8 14.80 -19.32 10.43
C PRO A 8 15.02 -18.95 8.95
N THR A 9 13.99 -19.12 8.14
CA THR A 9 14.01 -18.64 6.76
C THR A 9 14.22 -17.13 6.76
N PRO A 10 15.03 -16.57 5.85
CA PRO A 10 15.26 -15.14 5.81
C PRO A 10 13.91 -14.43 5.65
N ALA A 11 13.61 -13.52 6.58
CA ALA A 11 12.41 -12.70 6.50
C ALA A 11 12.39 -12.02 5.14
N ARG A 12 11.37 -12.33 4.32
CA ARG A 12 11.21 -11.80 2.97
C ARG A 12 11.45 -10.29 3.02
N ALA A 13 12.38 -9.78 2.22
CA ALA A 13 12.70 -8.36 2.19
C ALA A 13 11.39 -7.57 2.02
N ARG A 14 11.00 -6.81 3.05
CA ARG A 14 9.83 -5.95 2.98
C ARG A 14 10.18 -4.82 2.02
N ALA A 15 9.29 -4.52 1.09
CA ALA A 15 9.45 -3.30 0.30
C ALA A 15 9.51 -2.12 1.27
N VAL A 16 10.67 -1.46 1.33
CA VAL A 16 10.86 -0.24 2.13
C VAL A 16 10.51 0.91 1.21
N PHE A 17 9.27 1.38 1.31
CA PHE A 17 8.87 2.62 0.66
C PHE A 17 9.47 3.80 1.44
N SER A 18 10.04 4.75 0.72
CA SER A 18 10.43 6.05 1.25
C SER A 18 9.22 6.96 1.44
N ASN A 19 9.40 8.07 2.18
CA ASN A 19 8.37 9.10 2.29
C ASN A 19 8.01 9.72 0.92
N GLU A 20 8.99 9.83 0.02
CA GLU A 20 8.78 10.29 -1.35
C GLU A 20 7.86 9.34 -2.13
N ASP A 21 8.07 8.03 -2.00
CA ASP A 21 7.22 7.03 -2.64
C ASP A 21 5.76 7.15 -2.20
N PHE A 22 5.51 7.38 -0.90
CA PHE A 22 4.14 7.60 -0.41
C PHE A 22 3.51 8.86 -1.02
N GLY A 23 4.29 9.91 -1.26
CA GLY A 23 3.87 11.10 -2.00
C GLY A 23 3.46 10.78 -3.44
N LEU A 24 4.29 10.01 -4.16
CA LEU A 24 4.02 9.57 -5.54
C LEU A 24 2.77 8.69 -5.62
N LEU A 25 2.65 7.72 -4.70
CA LEU A 25 1.47 6.84 -4.61
C LEU A 25 0.20 7.63 -4.30
N ARG A 26 0.27 8.62 -3.39
CA ARG A 26 -0.88 9.47 -3.08
C ARG A 26 -1.34 10.26 -4.30
N LYS A 27 -0.42 10.79 -5.10
CA LYS A 27 -0.73 11.51 -6.34
C LYS A 27 -1.38 10.58 -7.38
N ALA A 28 -0.86 9.37 -7.53
CA ALA A 28 -1.42 8.36 -8.44
C ALA A 28 -2.86 7.96 -8.05
N VAL A 29 -3.10 7.68 -6.76
CA VAL A 29 -4.44 7.36 -6.26
C VAL A 29 -5.41 8.52 -6.46
N MET A 30 -4.97 9.76 -6.23
CA MET A 30 -5.82 10.94 -6.47
C MET A 30 -6.16 11.12 -7.95
N HIS A 31 -5.23 10.83 -8.85
CA HIS A 31 -5.51 10.88 -10.29
C HIS A 31 -6.53 9.81 -10.69
N TYR A 32 -6.38 8.60 -10.17
CA TYR A 32 -7.33 7.51 -10.41
C TYR A 32 -8.73 7.84 -9.89
N LEU A 33 -8.85 8.40 -8.68
CA LEU A 33 -10.13 8.85 -8.10
C LEU A 33 -10.84 9.94 -8.92
N LYS A 34 -10.14 10.69 -9.78
CA LYS A 34 -10.76 11.71 -10.64
C LYS A 34 -11.47 11.13 -11.86
N GLN A 35 -11.26 9.85 -12.16
CA GLN A 35 -11.94 9.16 -13.25
C GLN A 35 -13.42 8.99 -12.89
N PRO A 36 -14.37 9.43 -13.75
CA PRO A 36 -15.81 9.31 -13.49
C PRO A 36 -16.25 7.88 -13.17
N GLU A 37 -15.74 6.91 -13.93
CA GLU A 37 -16.03 5.49 -13.75
C GLU A 37 -15.62 4.94 -12.38
N VAL A 38 -14.61 5.56 -11.74
CA VAL A 38 -14.16 5.18 -10.40
C VAL A 38 -15.03 5.83 -9.35
N GLN A 39 -15.46 7.09 -9.53
CA GLN A 39 -16.28 7.81 -8.55
C GLN A 39 -17.64 7.15 -8.33
N ASP A 40 -18.25 6.68 -9.42
CA ASP A 40 -19.55 6.00 -9.38
C ASP A 40 -19.46 4.55 -8.90
N ALA A 41 -18.25 3.98 -8.88
CA ALA A 41 -18.04 2.62 -8.42
C ALA A 41 -18.04 2.55 -6.88
N PRO A 42 -18.60 1.47 -6.28
CA PRO A 42 -18.61 1.28 -4.83
C PRO A 42 -17.20 1.15 -4.23
N GLU A 43 -16.19 0.83 -5.06
CA GLU A 43 -14.79 0.75 -4.66
C GLU A 43 -14.10 2.10 -4.49
N SER A 44 -14.69 3.22 -4.94
CA SER A 44 -14.19 4.59 -4.70
C SER A 44 -13.83 4.82 -3.24
N VAL A 45 -14.67 4.32 -2.32
CA VAL A 45 -14.48 4.43 -0.86
C VAL A 45 -13.15 3.80 -0.43
N LYS A 46 -12.74 2.68 -1.03
CA LYS A 46 -11.46 2.02 -0.72
C LYS A 46 -10.28 2.90 -1.13
N TYR A 47 -10.37 3.55 -2.28
CA TYR A 47 -9.34 4.45 -2.81
C TYR A 47 -9.27 5.78 -2.04
N VAL A 48 -10.40 6.35 -1.63
CA VAL A 48 -10.45 7.53 -0.74
C VAL A 48 -9.76 7.22 0.59
N ASN A 49 -10.09 6.08 1.20
CA ASN A 49 -9.43 5.63 2.42
C ASN A 49 -7.93 5.39 2.23
N LEU A 50 -7.52 4.85 1.09
CA LEU A 50 -6.10 4.68 0.75
C LEU A 50 -5.38 6.03 0.62
N PHE A 51 -5.98 6.99 -0.08
CA PHE A 51 -5.43 8.35 -0.23
C PHE A 51 -5.17 9.02 1.12
N HIS A 52 -6.11 8.91 2.08
CA HIS A 52 -5.91 9.43 3.44
C HIS A 52 -4.83 8.69 4.22
N ARG A 53 -4.74 7.36 4.10
CA ARG A 53 -3.67 6.59 4.75
C ARG A 53 -2.30 6.99 4.24
N LEU A 54 -2.14 7.13 2.92
CA LEU A 54 -0.88 7.54 2.30
C LEU A 54 -0.45 8.94 2.74
N GLY A 55 -1.39 9.86 2.99
CA GLY A 55 -1.10 11.19 3.53
C GLY A 55 -0.66 11.22 5.00
N ARG A 56 -0.78 10.11 5.74
CA ARG A 56 -0.29 9.98 7.13
C ARG A 56 1.07 9.28 7.23
N LEU A 57 1.53 8.64 6.15
CA LEU A 57 2.76 7.86 6.11
C LEU A 57 3.96 8.65 5.56
N GLY A 58 3.72 9.83 4.97
CA GLY A 58 4.75 10.72 4.43
C GLY A 58 5.15 11.83 5.39
#